data_AF-A0A973PS20-F1
#
_entry.id   AF-A0A973PS20-F1
#
_cell.length_a   1.000
_cell.length_b   1.000
_cell.length_c   1.000
_cell.angle_alpha   90.00
_cell.angle_beta   90.00
_cell.angle_gamma   90.00
#
_symmetry.space_group_name_H-M   'P 1'
#
loop_
_entity.id
_entity.type
_entity.pdbx_description
1 polymer ?
#
loop_
_entity_poly.entity_id
_entity_poly.type
_entity_poly.pdbx_seq_one_letter_code
_entity_poly.pdbx_strand_id
1 'polypeptide(L)'
;LAHGTEAAPLTALGQIPLVVWPREVSPRSYDEIIALCHRAGVVPRIGAEGRSAQTLLALVAAGFGAAVLSDSHRALRRVGVTPRPLAGTETVLHLVWRADDDGPLLRRVRDALMDLQRHGQERSHSVDIEGGEPGAVEYPRMP
;
A
#
# COMPACT_ATOMS: atom_id res chain seq x y z
N LEU A 1 -3.98 9.45 -13.80
CA LEU A 1 -4.23 9.97 -12.44
C LEU A 1 -2.94 10.62 -11.96
N ALA A 2 -2.81 11.90 -12.30
CA ALA A 2 -1.58 12.68 -12.25
C ALA A 2 -1.20 13.09 -10.81
N HIS A 3 0.08 13.41 -10.65
CA HIS A 3 0.78 14.03 -9.54
C HIS A 3 -0.11 14.74 -8.52
N GLY A 4 -0.40 14.07 -7.41
CA GLY A 4 -1.04 14.65 -6.24
C GLY A 4 -0.50 14.00 -4.98
N THR A 5 -0.01 14.80 -4.04
CA THR A 5 0.42 14.37 -2.71
C THR A 5 -0.77 14.06 -1.80
N GLU A 6 -1.96 14.57 -2.14
CA GLU A 6 -3.19 14.37 -1.38
C GLU A 6 -3.74 12.95 -1.54
N ALA A 7 -4.39 12.44 -0.49
CA ALA A 7 -5.03 11.13 -0.50
C ALA A 7 -6.04 10.99 -1.65
N ALA A 8 -5.95 9.90 -2.42
CA ALA A 8 -6.89 9.61 -3.50
C ALA A 8 -8.22 9.08 -2.93
N PRO A 9 -9.38 9.48 -3.48
CA PRO A 9 -10.65 8.85 -3.12
C PRO A 9 -10.71 7.41 -3.64
N LEU A 10 -11.48 6.54 -2.98
CA LEU A 10 -11.62 5.13 -3.40
C LEU A 10 -12.20 4.98 -4.81
N THR A 11 -12.99 5.94 -5.29
CA THR A 11 -13.51 5.96 -6.67
C THR A 11 -12.42 6.00 -7.73
N ALA A 12 -11.21 6.45 -7.39
CA ALA A 12 -10.06 6.42 -8.30
C ALA A 12 -9.66 5.00 -8.73
N LEU A 13 -9.99 3.98 -7.92
CA LEU A 13 -9.72 2.57 -8.24
C LEU A 13 -10.49 2.08 -9.47
N GLY A 14 -11.60 2.72 -9.83
CA GLY A 14 -12.37 2.41 -11.03
C GLY A 14 -11.92 3.15 -12.29
N GLN A 15 -11.03 4.14 -12.16
CA GLN A 15 -10.66 5.03 -13.27
C GLN A 15 -9.46 4.51 -14.08
N ILE A 16 -8.68 3.59 -13.51
CA ILE A 16 -7.50 3.00 -14.13
C ILE A 16 -7.49 1.49 -13.90
N PRO A 17 -6.79 0.70 -14.74
CA PRO A 17 -6.64 -0.71 -14.47
C PRO A 17 -5.86 -0.94 -13.17
N LEU A 18 -6.20 -2.01 -12.47
CA LEU A 18 -5.51 -2.46 -11.27
C LEU A 18 -4.56 -3.60 -11.60
N VAL A 19 -3.38 -3.55 -11.02
CA VAL A 19 -2.44 -4.66 -10.95
C VAL A 19 -2.62 -5.31 -9.58
N VAL A 20 -3.02 -6.57 -9.56
CA VAL A 20 -3.40 -7.29 -8.32
C VAL A 20 -2.62 -8.59 -8.17
N TRP A 21 -2.62 -9.15 -6.97
CA TRP A 21 -2.22 -10.54 -6.79
C TRP A 21 -3.32 -11.45 -7.35
N PRO A 22 -2.99 -12.61 -7.97
CA PRO A 22 -3.97 -13.65 -8.18
C PRO A 22 -4.60 -14.06 -6.84
N ARG A 23 -5.92 -14.33 -6.83
CA ARG A 23 -6.66 -14.64 -5.60
C ARG A 23 -6.10 -15.88 -4.90
N GLU A 24 -5.59 -16.85 -5.64
CA GLU A 24 -4.97 -18.06 -5.09
C GLU A 24 -3.57 -17.82 -4.48
N VAL A 25 -2.91 -16.71 -4.82
CA VAL A 25 -1.59 -16.35 -4.25
C VAL A 25 -1.73 -15.51 -2.99
N SER A 26 -2.64 -14.54 -3.01
CA SER A 26 -2.96 -13.73 -1.83
C SER A 26 -4.46 -13.48 -1.74
N PRO A 27 -5.24 -14.46 -1.21
CA PRO A 27 -6.70 -14.34 -1.12
C PRO A 27 -7.12 -13.13 -0.31
N ARG A 28 -6.43 -12.88 0.81
CA ARG A 28 -6.74 -11.76 1.70
C ARG A 28 -6.53 -10.42 1.02
N SER A 29 -5.37 -10.18 0.41
CA SER A 29 -5.09 -8.90 -0.24
C SER A 29 -6.01 -8.68 -1.45
N TYR A 30 -6.30 -9.74 -2.21
CA TYR A 30 -7.27 -9.67 -3.29
C TYR A 30 -8.65 -9.26 -2.77
N ASP A 31 -9.19 -9.99 -1.79
CA ASP A 31 -10.51 -9.74 -1.25
C ASP A 31 -10.61 -8.36 -0.58
N GLU A 32 -9.55 -7.89 0.10
CA GLU A 32 -9.47 -6.53 0.64
C GLU A 32 -9.56 -5.47 -0.47
N ILE A 33 -8.80 -5.60 -1.56
CA ILE A 33 -8.83 -4.67 -2.70
C ILE A 33 -10.21 -4.66 -3.38
N ILE A 34 -10.80 -5.84 -3.60
CA ILE A 34 -12.14 -5.93 -4.18
C ILE A 34 -13.18 -5.30 -3.23
N ALA A 35 -13.05 -5.49 -1.92
CA ALA A 35 -13.91 -4.83 -0.94
C ALA A 35 -13.74 -3.30 -0.95
N LEU A 36 -12.52 -2.77 -1.13
CA LEU A 36 -12.30 -1.32 -1.32
C LEU A 36 -13.08 -0.80 -2.53
N CYS A 37 -13.01 -1.52 -3.65
CA CYS A 37 -13.72 -1.17 -4.89
C CYS A 37 -15.25 -1.21 -4.68
N HIS A 38 -15.75 -2.26 -4.04
CA HIS A 38 -17.17 -2.40 -3.71
C HIS A 38 -17.66 -1.26 -2.80
N ARG A 39 -16.90 -0.87 -1.76
CA ARG A 39 -17.24 0.29 -0.91
C ARG A 39 -17.32 1.60 -1.67
N ALA A 40 -16.58 1.73 -2.76
CA ALA A 40 -16.63 2.90 -3.65
C ALA A 40 -17.72 2.80 -4.72
N GLY A 41 -18.47 1.69 -4.81
CA GLY A 41 -19.44 1.46 -5.87
C GLY A 41 -18.79 1.31 -7.26
N VAL A 42 -17.52 0.89 -7.32
CA VAL A 42 -16.79 0.71 -8.59
C VAL A 42 -16.50 -0.75 -8.86
N VAL A 43 -16.52 -1.13 -10.15
CA VAL A 43 -16.08 -2.45 -10.61
C VAL A 43 -14.62 -2.32 -11.08
N PRO A 44 -13.67 -3.05 -10.47
CA PRO A 44 -12.27 -2.94 -10.85
C PRO A 44 -12.03 -3.57 -12.21
N ARG A 45 -11.18 -2.91 -13.03
CA ARG A 45 -10.63 -3.51 -14.25
C ARG A 45 -9.26 -4.09 -13.94
N ILE A 46 -9.09 -5.40 -14.03
CA ILE A 46 -7.78 -6.03 -13.82
C ILE A 46 -6.93 -5.87 -15.08
N GLY A 47 -5.79 -5.19 -14.97
CA GLY A 47 -4.86 -4.94 -16.08
C GLY A 47 -3.74 -5.96 -16.18
N ALA A 48 -3.25 -6.44 -15.04
CA ALA A 48 -2.23 -7.47 -14.95
C ALA A 48 -2.22 -8.11 -13.56
N GLU A 49 -1.59 -9.28 -13.46
CA GLU A 49 -1.43 -9.99 -12.19
C GLU A 49 0.05 -10.24 -11.88
N GLY A 50 0.44 -9.99 -10.62
CA GLY A 50 1.79 -10.20 -10.13
C GLY A 50 1.82 -11.04 -8.88
N ARG A 51 2.74 -12.01 -8.82
CA ARG A 51 2.82 -12.98 -7.70
C ARG A 51 3.66 -12.48 -6.51
N SER A 52 4.21 -11.27 -6.59
CA SER A 52 4.98 -10.63 -5.51
C SER A 52 4.78 -9.12 -5.54
N ALA A 53 5.00 -8.42 -4.41
CA ALA A 53 4.91 -6.97 -4.35
C ALA A 53 5.89 -6.29 -5.33
N GLN A 54 7.09 -6.85 -5.50
CA GLN A 54 8.09 -6.37 -6.46
C GLN A 54 7.58 -6.50 -7.90
N THR A 55 6.90 -7.59 -8.24
CA THR A 55 6.29 -7.80 -9.56
C THR A 55 5.16 -6.80 -9.79
N LEU A 56 4.28 -6.56 -8.81
CA LEU A 56 3.23 -5.55 -8.92
C LEU A 56 3.83 -4.17 -9.20
N LEU A 57 4.84 -3.76 -8.43
CA LEU A 57 5.52 -2.47 -8.62
C LEU A 57 6.22 -2.37 -9.99
N ALA A 58 6.80 -3.47 -10.49
CA ALA A 58 7.40 -3.51 -11.82
C ALA A 58 6.35 -3.33 -12.94
N LEU A 59 5.19 -3.98 -12.81
CA LEU A 59 4.08 -3.85 -13.76
C LEU A 59 3.45 -2.45 -13.73
N VAL A 60 3.31 -1.85 -12.54
CA VAL A 60 2.88 -0.45 -12.40
C VAL A 60 3.90 0.48 -13.09
N ALA A 61 5.20 0.31 -12.84
CA ALA A 61 6.25 1.08 -13.49
C ALA A 61 6.26 0.91 -15.02
N ALA A 62 5.83 -0.26 -15.51
CA ALA A 62 5.67 -0.55 -16.93
C ALA A 62 4.34 -0.03 -17.53
N GLY A 63 3.50 0.64 -16.74
CA GLY A 63 2.28 1.30 -17.22
C GLY A 63 1.02 0.43 -17.24
N PHE A 64 1.01 -0.75 -16.60
CA PHE A 64 -0.17 -1.62 -16.58
C PHE A 64 -1.32 -1.12 -15.69
N GLY A 65 -1.11 -0.03 -14.93
CA GLY A 65 -2.14 0.57 -14.08
C GLY A 65 -1.60 0.99 -12.71
N ALA A 66 -2.40 0.80 -11.66
CA ALA A 66 -2.00 1.02 -10.27
C ALA A 66 -2.16 -0.25 -9.42
N ALA A 67 -1.41 -0.32 -8.33
CA ALA A 67 -1.56 -1.35 -7.31
C ALA A 67 -1.95 -0.71 -5.97
N VAL A 68 -2.74 -1.42 -5.17
CA VAL A 68 -3.02 -1.04 -3.78
C VAL A 68 -2.16 -1.90 -2.87
N LEU A 69 -1.30 -1.26 -2.07
CA LEU A 69 -0.36 -1.90 -1.16
C LEU A 69 -0.47 -1.25 0.23
N SER A 70 -0.19 -2.00 1.28
CA SER A 70 0.00 -1.41 2.62
C SER A 70 1.25 -0.53 2.67
N ASP A 71 1.27 0.45 3.58
CA ASP A 71 2.39 1.40 3.68
C ASP A 71 3.73 0.73 4.05
N SER A 72 3.71 -0.45 4.68
CA SER A 72 4.93 -1.25 4.90
C SER A 72 5.69 -1.59 3.62
N HIS A 73 5.01 -1.65 2.46
CA HIS A 73 5.65 -1.88 1.16
C HIS A 73 6.35 -0.64 0.60
N ARG A 74 6.17 0.54 1.21
CA ARG A 74 6.82 1.79 0.76
C ARG A 74 8.34 1.63 0.69
N ALA A 75 8.94 0.79 1.55
CA ALA A 75 10.37 0.48 1.54
C ALA A 75 10.86 -0.11 0.21
N LEU A 76 10.02 -0.79 -0.57
CA LEU A 76 10.36 -1.42 -1.86
C LEU A 76 10.46 -0.43 -3.03
N ARG A 77 10.85 0.83 -2.76
CA ARG A 77 10.92 1.97 -3.69
C ARG A 77 11.21 1.54 -5.14
N ARG A 78 10.36 1.95 -6.09
CA ARG A 78 10.53 1.66 -7.52
C ARG A 78 10.48 2.96 -8.32
N VAL A 79 11.51 3.19 -9.13
CA VAL A 79 11.53 4.32 -10.09
C VAL A 79 10.34 4.19 -11.04
N GLY A 80 9.65 5.30 -11.30
CA GLY A 80 8.43 5.31 -12.10
C GLY A 80 7.15 4.97 -11.34
N VAL A 81 7.23 4.71 -10.02
CA VAL A 81 6.06 4.50 -9.16
C VAL A 81 6.01 5.57 -8.08
N THR A 82 4.93 6.36 -8.08
CA THR A 82 4.68 7.35 -7.04
C THR A 82 3.64 6.81 -6.05
N PRO A 83 4.00 6.59 -4.78
CA PRO A 83 3.03 6.18 -3.77
C PRO A 83 2.06 7.33 -3.48
N ARG A 84 0.77 7.00 -3.39
CA ARG A 84 -0.29 7.95 -3.03
C ARG A 84 -1.20 7.31 -1.98
N PRO A 85 -1.47 7.98 -0.84
CA PRO A 85 -2.39 7.46 0.16
C PRO A 85 -3.80 7.30 -0.41
N LEU A 86 -4.56 6.36 0.13
CA LEU A 86 -5.95 6.13 -0.26
C LEU A 86 -6.86 6.56 0.90
N ALA A 87 -7.77 7.50 0.64
CA ALA A 87 -8.59 8.14 1.65
C ALA A 87 -9.51 7.12 2.35
N GLY A 88 -9.65 7.25 3.67
CA GLY A 88 -10.52 6.39 4.47
C GLY A 88 -10.08 4.93 4.49
N THR A 89 -8.78 4.67 4.43
CA THR A 89 -8.20 3.32 4.57
C THR A 89 -7.16 3.28 5.67
N GLU A 90 -7.10 2.14 6.34
CA GLU A 90 -6.09 1.82 7.34
C GLU A 90 -5.62 0.37 7.13
N THR A 91 -4.39 0.08 7.53
CA THR A 91 -3.86 -1.29 7.59
C THR A 91 -3.78 -1.70 9.04
N VAL A 92 -4.47 -2.78 9.41
CA VAL A 92 -4.44 -3.32 10.78
C VAL A 92 -3.47 -4.49 10.85
N LEU A 93 -2.57 -4.45 11.82
CA LEU A 93 -1.68 -5.56 12.16
C LEU A 93 -2.20 -6.26 13.41
N HIS A 94 -2.41 -7.58 13.33
CA HIS A 94 -2.87 -8.39 14.45
C HIS A 94 -1.73 -9.23 15.02
N LEU A 95 -1.59 -9.22 16.34
CA LEU A 95 -0.80 -10.20 17.09
C LEU A 95 -1.76 -11.24 17.64
N VAL A 96 -1.52 -12.53 17.34
CA VAL A 96 -2.42 -13.64 17.72
C VAL A 96 -1.61 -14.70 18.46
N TRP A 97 -2.14 -15.15 19.59
CA TRP A 97 -1.57 -16.22 20.42
C TRP A 97 -2.70 -17.07 21.00
N ARG A 98 -2.37 -18.23 21.60
CA ARG A 98 -3.37 -19.08 22.25
C ARG A 98 -3.85 -18.44 23.55
N ALA A 99 -5.14 -18.54 23.84
CA ALA A 99 -5.73 -17.93 25.03
C ALA A 99 -5.14 -18.45 26.36
N ASP A 100 -4.60 -19.67 26.36
CA ASP A 100 -3.99 -20.34 27.50
C ASP A 100 -2.45 -20.15 27.61
N ASP A 101 -1.84 -19.35 26.72
CA ASP A 101 -0.39 -19.10 26.74
C ASP A 101 -0.05 -17.91 27.66
N ASP A 102 0.62 -18.20 28.77
CA ASP A 102 1.16 -17.23 29.72
C ASP A 102 2.71 -17.27 29.76
N GLY A 103 3.34 -17.67 28.66
CA GLY A 103 4.80 -17.73 28.56
C GLY A 103 5.47 -16.38 28.79
N PRO A 104 6.61 -16.31 29.52
CA PRO A 104 7.34 -15.06 29.75
C PRO A 104 7.87 -14.43 28.45
N LEU A 105 8.13 -15.23 27.42
CA LEU A 105 8.52 -14.72 26.09
C LEU A 105 7.37 -13.99 25.41
N LEU A 106 6.16 -14.56 25.41
CA LEU A 106 4.97 -13.93 24.84
C LEU A 106 4.69 -12.58 25.50
N ARG A 107 4.75 -12.51 26.84
CA ARG A 107 4.64 -11.25 27.57
C ARG A 107 5.67 -10.22 27.09
N ARG A 108 6.96 -10.62 27.04
CA ARG A 108 8.03 -9.71 26.58
C ARG A 108 7.85 -9.22 25.16
N VAL A 109 7.45 -10.10 24.24
CA VAL A 109 7.20 -9.72 22.83
C VAL A 109 6.00 -8.77 22.74
N ARG A 110 4.91 -9.05 23.46
CA ARG A 110 3.74 -8.17 23.51
C ARG A 110 4.11 -6.80 24.05
N ASP A 111 4.78 -6.74 25.19
CA ASP A 111 5.12 -5.49 25.85
C ASP A 111 6.07 -4.66 24.95
N ALA A 112 7.07 -5.29 24.34
CA ALA A 112 7.96 -4.62 23.38
C ALA A 112 7.23 -4.08 22.14
N LEU A 113 6.26 -4.83 21.59
CA LEU A 113 5.46 -4.38 20.46
C LEU A 113 4.55 -3.20 20.84
N MET A 114 3.93 -3.24 22.02
CA MET A 114 3.09 -2.14 22.53
C MET A 114 3.91 -0.88 22.78
N ASP A 115 5.14 -1.02 23.29
CA ASP A 115 6.07 0.11 23.42
C ASP A 115 6.46 0.68 22.05
N LEU A 116 6.79 -0.16 21.07
CA LEU A 116 7.10 0.29 19.71
C LEU A 116 5.93 1.06 19.07
N GLN A 117 4.68 0.61 19.29
CA GLN A 117 3.51 1.32 18.79
C GLN A 117 3.37 2.72 19.41
N ARG A 118 3.56 2.84 20.73
CA ARG A 118 3.48 4.12 21.45
C ARG A 118 4.49 5.14 20.92
N HIS A 119 5.75 4.73 20.73
CA HIS A 119 6.79 5.61 20.16
C HIS A 119 6.58 5.88 18.65
N GLY A 120 5.94 4.96 17.93
CA GLY A 120 5.54 5.17 16.54
C GLY A 120 4.49 6.26 16.37
N GLN A 121 3.47 6.29 17.24
CA GLN A 121 2.41 7.29 17.24
C GLN A 121 2.91 8.72 17.50
N GLU A 122 3.94 8.88 18.33
CA GLU A 122 4.58 10.17 18.60
C GLU A 122 5.34 10.71 17.38
N ARG A 123 5.93 9.83 16.55
CA ARG A 123 6.66 10.23 15.32
C ARG A 123 5.77 10.42 14.09
N SER A 124 4.57 9.84 14.08
CA SER A 124 3.61 10.02 12.99
C SER A 124 2.91 11.40 13.02
N HIS A 125 2.95 12.11 14.15
CA HIS A 125 2.43 13.49 14.26
C HIS A 125 3.39 14.57 13.73
N SER A 126 4.64 14.23 13.35
CA SER A 126 5.66 15.21 12.95
C SER A 126 6.17 15.05 11.51
N VAL A 127 5.37 14.45 10.62
CA VAL A 127 5.70 14.38 9.18
C VAL A 127 4.76 15.31 8.40
N ASP A 128 4.93 16.61 8.60
CA ASP A 128 4.54 17.60 7.60
C ASP A 128 5.54 17.48 6.44
N ILE A 129 5.06 17.04 5.28
CA ILE A 129 5.88 16.92 4.07
C ILE A 129 6.06 18.32 3.49
N GLU A 130 7.16 18.99 3.83
CA GLU A 130 7.63 20.17 3.08
C GLU A 130 7.87 19.78 1.61
N GLY A 131 7.21 20.50 0.72
CA GLY A 131 7.26 20.29 -0.72
C GLY A 131 8.64 20.63 -1.30
N GLY A 132 9.41 19.61 -1.63
CA GLY A 132 10.54 19.72 -2.54
C GLY A 132 10.06 19.48 -3.97
N GLU A 133 10.15 20.51 -4.82
CA GLU A 133 9.90 20.38 -6.26
C GLU A 133 10.81 19.32 -6.89
N PRO A 134 10.28 18.37 -7.69
CA PRO A 134 11.12 17.50 -8.48
C PRO A 134 11.54 18.22 -9.77
N GLY A 135 12.85 18.49 -9.89
CA GLY A 135 13.46 18.99 -11.11
C GLY A 135 13.10 18.13 -12.33
N ALA A 136 12.76 18.80 -13.43
CA ALA A 136 12.37 18.18 -14.68
C ALA A 136 13.46 17.22 -15.19
N VAL A 137 13.11 15.93 -15.30
CA VAL A 137 13.95 14.93 -15.99
C VAL A 137 13.49 14.89 -17.44
N GLU A 138 14.30 15.46 -18.32
CA GLU A 138 14.09 15.45 -19.76
C GLU A 138 14.46 14.07 -20.32
N TYR A 139 13.48 13.36 -20.90
CA TYR A 139 13.69 12.07 -21.54
C TYR A 139 14.06 12.25 -23.02
N PRO A 140 15.13 11.58 -23.52
CA PRO A 140 15.48 11.64 -24.93
C PRO A 140 14.40 10.95 -25.77
N ARG A 141 13.96 11.61 -26.85
CA ARG A 141 13.10 10.99 -27.87
C ARG A 141 13.90 9.89 -28.57
N MET A 142 13.35 8.68 -28.60
CA MET A 142 13.89 7.60 -29.43
C MET A 142 13.62 7.85 -30.92
N PRO A 143 14.51 7.35 -31.80
CA PRO A 143 14.49 7.61 -33.24
C PRO A 143 13.32 6.94 -33.97
#